data_AF-A0A255ZY79-F1
#
_entry.id   AF-A0A255ZY79-F1
#
_cell.length_a   1.000
_cell.length_b   1.000
_cell.length_c   1.000
_cell.angle_alpha   90.00
_cell.angle_beta   90.00
_cell.angle_gamma   90.00
#
_symmetry.space_group_name_H-M   'P 1'
#
loop_
_entity.id
_entity.type
_entity.pdbx_description
1 polymer ?
#
loop_
_entity_poly.entity_id
_entity_poly.type
_entity_poly.pdbx_seq_one_letter_code
_entity_poly.pdbx_strand_id
1 'polypeptide(L)'
;MKLQVHFLRFITSVTILFSFMSFAQTATFTDNSPGGTETWTVPANVTSITVELWGGGAGGGTGGSSALGGGGGGAYTRAVIAVTPNSTINYIIGTGGNTGTNGGNTIFNTNIIANGGLTTTTRTGGAGGAASTTGIFGITQSFAGGAGGNARPASGAANDEAGGSGGGSGRTGGTGNAGPSATGAGQPGTAAGGCPTDAGISGNGAAGNGNASAATGTGNGGGGRGEQNATGASAGRPGRIIITFGTSEIAMSDGTGQDGIGDGSTGFAVSNGTDFGNVNEADGSTATVTYVIFNQGQAALTGIAVTIGGTNAADFTVITAPPTSIPASSTGFFTVRFNPSATGTRTATINVASNDADENPFNFDVRGTGVNPNISVVGGPSPYTTLNDGDNSPSTAEGTDFGTQRQNAGSITNTFV
;
A
#
# COMPACT_ATOMS: atom_id res chain seq x y z
N MET A 1 38.13 23.58 50.99
CA MET A 1 38.51 22.59 49.95
C MET A 1 37.21 22.03 49.37
N LYS A 2 36.62 22.73 48.40
CA LYS A 2 35.33 22.36 47.77
C LYS A 2 35.63 21.44 46.59
N LEU A 3 35.12 20.22 46.65
CA LEU A 3 35.27 19.20 45.62
C LEU A 3 34.22 19.47 44.52
N GLN A 4 34.67 19.89 43.34
CA GLN A 4 33.81 20.18 42.18
C GLN A 4 33.69 18.90 41.35
N VAL A 5 32.52 18.26 41.38
CA VAL A 5 32.20 17.08 40.55
C VAL A 5 31.75 17.57 39.18
N HIS A 6 32.56 17.30 38.14
CA HIS A 6 32.20 17.52 36.74
C HIS A 6 31.23 16.42 36.29
N PHE A 7 29.99 16.79 35.98
CA PHE A 7 29.08 15.94 35.19
C PHE A 7 29.39 16.15 33.71
N LEU A 8 30.15 15.21 33.14
CA LEU A 8 30.35 15.09 31.69
C LEU A 8 29.01 14.61 31.08
N ARG A 9 28.26 15.52 30.47
CA ARG A 9 27.04 15.18 29.73
C ARG A 9 27.44 14.52 28.40
N PHE A 10 27.32 13.20 28.33
CA PHE A 10 27.30 12.45 27.07
C PHE A 10 26.05 12.88 26.30
N ILE A 11 26.23 13.65 25.22
CA ILE A 11 25.21 13.80 24.17
C ILE A 11 25.31 12.53 23.34
N THR A 12 24.49 11.53 23.66
CA THR A 12 24.22 10.44 22.72
C THR A 12 23.36 11.01 21.60
N SER A 13 24.01 11.39 20.48
CA SER A 13 23.32 11.54 19.20
C SER A 13 22.69 10.20 18.85
N VAL A 14 21.38 10.11 19.06
CA VAL A 14 20.57 9.03 18.47
C VAL A 14 20.34 9.46 17.02
N THR A 15 21.23 9.02 16.14
CA THR A 15 20.97 9.06 14.69
C THR A 15 19.88 8.03 14.42
N ILE A 16 18.61 8.47 14.42
CA ILE A 16 17.51 7.63 13.95
C ILE A 16 17.68 7.54 12.44
N LEU A 17 18.37 6.50 11.98
CA LEU A 17 18.41 6.13 10.58
C LEU A 17 16.98 5.68 10.19
N PHE A 18 16.17 6.60 9.67
CA PHE A 18 14.89 6.24 9.05
C PHE A 18 15.20 5.43 7.79
N SER A 19 15.22 4.11 7.96
CA SER A 19 15.23 3.17 6.84
C SER A 19 13.96 3.40 6.02
N PHE A 20 14.09 3.92 4.81
CA PHE A 20 13.03 3.98 3.80
C PHE A 20 12.63 2.56 3.37
N MET A 21 11.93 1.82 4.23
CA MET A 21 11.14 0.68 3.77
C MET A 21 9.86 1.22 3.14
N SER A 22 9.99 1.67 1.89
CA SER A 22 8.90 1.95 0.97
C SER A 22 8.16 0.63 0.69
N PHE A 23 6.95 0.46 1.20
CA PHE A 23 6.05 -0.57 0.66
C PHE A 23 5.28 0.07 -0.48
N ALA A 24 5.43 -0.43 -1.70
CA ALA A 24 4.58 -0.03 -2.80
C ALA A 24 3.11 -0.19 -2.37
N GLN A 25 2.39 0.93 -2.28
CA GLN A 25 1.03 0.92 -1.77
C GLN A 25 0.12 0.19 -2.78
N THR A 26 -0.72 -0.70 -2.24
CA THR A 26 -1.73 -1.43 -3.02
C THR A 26 -3.06 -1.29 -2.32
N ALA A 27 -4.10 -1.10 -3.11
CA ALA A 27 -5.46 -1.13 -2.63
C ALA A 27 -6.16 -2.41 -3.13
N THR A 28 -7.10 -2.89 -2.31
CA THR A 28 -7.84 -4.11 -2.59
C THR A 28 -9.34 -3.87 -2.47
N PHE A 29 -10.07 -4.31 -3.48
CA PHE A 29 -11.53 -4.44 -3.46
C PHE A 29 -11.89 -5.92 -3.31
N THR A 30 -12.84 -6.24 -2.45
CA THR A 30 -13.34 -7.62 -2.25
C THR A 30 -14.85 -7.62 -2.24
N ASP A 31 -15.45 -8.55 -2.98
CA ASP A 31 -16.89 -8.80 -2.94
C ASP A 31 -17.18 -10.30 -2.91
N ASN A 32 -18.12 -10.65 -2.03
CA ASN A 32 -18.60 -12.01 -1.76
C ASN A 32 -20.13 -12.11 -1.90
N SER A 33 -20.78 -11.09 -2.48
CA SER A 33 -22.24 -10.98 -2.57
C SER A 33 -22.72 -11.68 -3.84
N PRO A 34 -23.20 -12.95 -3.76
CA PRO A 34 -23.61 -13.69 -4.95
C PRO A 34 -24.88 -13.11 -5.57
N GLY A 35 -25.00 -13.19 -6.90
CA GLY A 35 -26.22 -12.73 -7.56
C GLY A 35 -26.03 -12.24 -8.98
N GLY A 36 -26.73 -11.14 -9.31
CA GLY A 36 -26.78 -10.54 -10.64
C GLY A 36 -25.48 -9.86 -11.06
N THR A 37 -25.56 -9.08 -12.14
CA THR A 37 -24.43 -8.29 -12.63
C THR A 37 -24.26 -7.04 -11.80
N GLU A 38 -23.06 -6.89 -11.25
CA GLU A 38 -22.59 -5.72 -10.52
C GLU A 38 -21.51 -4.99 -11.32
N THR A 39 -21.16 -3.79 -10.88
CA THR A 39 -20.18 -2.93 -11.54
C THR A 39 -19.08 -2.49 -10.60
N TRP A 40 -17.84 -2.55 -11.06
CA TRP A 40 -16.69 -1.95 -10.39
C TRP A 40 -16.11 -0.83 -11.27
N THR A 41 -15.90 0.35 -10.68
CA THR A 41 -15.31 1.49 -11.40
C THR A 41 -13.82 1.52 -11.13
N VAL A 42 -13.03 1.51 -12.20
CA VAL A 42 -11.57 1.63 -12.15
C VAL A 42 -11.21 2.97 -11.52
N PRO A 43 -10.45 3.00 -10.41
CA PRO A 43 -10.02 4.25 -9.82
C PRO A 43 -9.24 5.13 -10.80
N ALA A 44 -9.21 6.43 -10.53
CA ALA A 44 -8.39 7.34 -11.31
C ALA A 44 -6.94 6.86 -11.35
N ASN A 45 -6.31 6.95 -12.52
CA ASN A 45 -4.89 6.63 -12.76
C ASN A 45 -4.48 5.16 -12.60
N VAL A 46 -5.41 4.25 -12.34
CA VAL A 46 -5.16 2.80 -12.39
C VAL A 46 -5.25 2.31 -13.84
N THR A 47 -4.16 1.76 -14.36
CA THR A 47 -4.06 1.24 -15.73
C THR A 47 -3.86 -0.27 -15.81
N SER A 48 -3.61 -0.91 -14.67
CA SER A 48 -3.44 -2.36 -14.55
C SER A 48 -4.00 -2.85 -13.22
N ILE A 49 -4.66 -4.01 -13.24
CA ILE A 49 -5.17 -4.67 -12.04
C ILE A 49 -4.81 -6.15 -12.04
N THR A 50 -4.69 -6.71 -10.85
CA THR A 50 -4.77 -8.16 -10.62
C THR A 50 -6.17 -8.48 -10.15
N VAL A 51 -6.83 -9.44 -10.79
CA VAL A 51 -8.14 -9.95 -10.38
C VAL A 51 -8.03 -11.44 -10.04
N GLU A 52 -8.57 -11.82 -8.89
CA GLU A 52 -8.67 -13.20 -8.42
C GLU A 52 -10.14 -13.56 -8.21
N LEU A 53 -10.56 -14.67 -8.81
CA LEU A 53 -11.93 -15.15 -8.83
C LEU A 53 -12.02 -16.55 -8.23
N TRP A 54 -13.06 -16.79 -7.44
CA TRP A 54 -13.49 -18.11 -6.99
C TRP A 54 -14.91 -18.36 -7.49
N GLY A 55 -15.14 -19.49 -8.14
CA GLY A 55 -16.49 -19.94 -8.52
C GLY A 55 -17.28 -20.42 -7.30
N GLY A 56 -18.61 -20.44 -7.39
CA GLY A 56 -19.45 -21.00 -6.34
C GLY A 56 -19.28 -22.51 -6.22
N GLY A 57 -19.34 -23.06 -5.01
CA GLY A 57 -19.38 -24.50 -4.79
C GLY A 57 -20.77 -25.06 -5.06
N ALA A 58 -20.87 -26.30 -5.52
CA ALA A 58 -22.15 -26.98 -5.69
C ALA A 58 -22.73 -27.45 -4.36
N GLY A 59 -24.07 -27.58 -4.30
CA GLY A 59 -24.70 -28.30 -3.20
C GLY A 59 -24.44 -29.80 -3.30
N GLY A 60 -24.46 -30.47 -2.15
CA GLY A 60 -24.40 -31.93 -2.10
C GLY A 60 -25.56 -32.58 -2.84
N GLY A 61 -25.36 -33.79 -3.34
CA GLY A 61 -26.34 -34.45 -4.17
C GLY A 61 -27.68 -34.70 -3.46
N THR A 62 -28.77 -34.58 -4.21
CA THR A 62 -30.14 -34.92 -3.77
C THR A 62 -30.87 -35.73 -4.85
N GLY A 63 -31.62 -36.77 -4.45
CA GLY A 63 -32.44 -37.59 -5.35
C GLY A 63 -32.34 -39.10 -5.08
N GLY A 64 -33.41 -39.87 -5.35
CA GLY A 64 -33.43 -41.33 -5.16
C GLY A 64 -33.48 -41.81 -3.71
N SER A 65 -33.36 -43.13 -3.53
CA SER A 65 -33.56 -43.84 -2.26
C SER A 65 -32.25 -44.19 -1.51
N SER A 66 -31.13 -43.51 -1.78
CA SER A 66 -29.81 -43.88 -1.23
C SER A 66 -28.91 -42.68 -0.91
N ALA A 67 -27.82 -42.91 -0.16
CA ALA A 67 -26.76 -41.94 0.06
C ALA A 67 -26.10 -41.42 -1.21
N LEU A 68 -25.75 -40.13 -1.21
CA LEU A 68 -25.27 -39.39 -2.38
C LEU A 68 -23.94 -38.68 -2.13
N GLY A 69 -23.20 -38.51 -3.22
CA GLY A 69 -21.92 -37.81 -3.18
C GLY A 69 -22.06 -36.34 -2.77
N GLY A 70 -20.97 -35.76 -2.25
CA GLY A 70 -20.90 -34.33 -1.99
C GLY A 70 -20.79 -33.52 -3.29
N GLY A 71 -21.04 -32.21 -3.20
CA GLY A 71 -20.86 -31.28 -4.31
C GLY A 71 -19.40 -30.93 -4.52
N GLY A 72 -19.00 -30.65 -5.76
CA GLY A 72 -17.67 -30.15 -6.07
C GLY A 72 -17.47 -28.69 -5.62
N GLY A 73 -16.23 -28.32 -5.33
CA GLY A 73 -15.85 -26.93 -5.10
C GLY A 73 -15.70 -26.15 -6.40
N GLY A 74 -15.79 -24.82 -6.35
CA GLY A 74 -15.56 -23.93 -7.47
C GLY A 74 -14.09 -23.81 -7.86
N ALA A 75 -13.84 -23.45 -9.11
CA ALA A 75 -12.50 -23.17 -9.63
C ALA A 75 -11.94 -21.85 -9.09
N TYR A 76 -10.64 -21.66 -9.27
CA TYR A 76 -9.93 -20.40 -9.06
C TYR A 76 -9.33 -19.89 -10.37
N THR A 77 -9.40 -18.59 -10.59
CA THR A 77 -8.80 -17.92 -11.74
C THR A 77 -8.16 -16.61 -11.31
N ARG A 78 -6.90 -16.40 -11.71
CA ARG A 78 -6.17 -15.14 -11.53
C ARG A 78 -5.80 -14.54 -12.87
N ALA A 79 -6.11 -13.27 -13.07
CA ALA A 79 -5.70 -12.53 -14.27
C ALA A 79 -5.01 -11.22 -13.91
N VAL A 80 -4.08 -10.80 -14.76
CA VAL A 80 -3.50 -9.46 -14.74
C VAL A 80 -3.92 -8.80 -16.04
N ILE A 81 -4.68 -7.71 -15.95
CA ILE A 81 -5.23 -7.05 -17.14
C ILE A 81 -4.95 -5.55 -17.13
N ALA A 82 -4.78 -5.01 -18.32
CA ALA A 82 -4.83 -3.57 -18.53
C ALA A 82 -6.28 -3.07 -18.40
N VAL A 83 -6.45 -1.90 -17.79
CA VAL A 83 -7.73 -1.23 -17.61
C VAL A 83 -7.61 0.24 -17.98
N THR A 84 -8.74 0.88 -18.23
CA THR A 84 -8.80 2.32 -18.49
C THR A 84 -9.25 3.03 -17.22
N PRO A 85 -8.52 4.05 -16.73
CA PRO A 85 -8.95 4.85 -15.59
C PRO A 85 -10.38 5.37 -15.74
N ASN A 86 -11.14 5.36 -14.63
CA ASN A 86 -12.54 5.79 -14.55
C ASN A 86 -13.55 4.99 -15.40
N SER A 87 -13.12 3.91 -16.07
CA SER A 87 -14.06 3.04 -16.77
C SER A 87 -14.79 2.12 -15.79
N THR A 88 -15.97 1.65 -16.19
CA THR A 88 -16.75 0.69 -15.40
C THR A 88 -16.61 -0.71 -16.00
N ILE A 89 -16.36 -1.70 -15.14
CA ILE A 89 -16.23 -3.10 -15.51
C ILE A 89 -17.31 -3.91 -14.81
N ASN A 90 -18.04 -4.73 -15.57
CA ASN A 90 -19.06 -5.61 -15.04
C ASN A 90 -18.44 -6.87 -14.42
N TYR A 91 -19.02 -7.32 -13.32
CA TYR A 91 -18.68 -8.59 -12.69
C TYR A 91 -19.92 -9.29 -12.12
N ILE A 92 -19.80 -10.59 -11.89
CA ILE A 92 -20.83 -11.45 -11.31
C ILE A 92 -20.14 -12.36 -10.30
N ILE A 93 -20.71 -12.47 -9.10
CA ILE A 93 -20.28 -13.44 -8.09
C ILE A 93 -21.14 -14.70 -8.18
N GLY A 94 -20.49 -15.85 -8.40
CA GLY A 94 -21.16 -17.13 -8.52
C GLY A 94 -21.92 -17.50 -7.25
N THR A 95 -23.19 -17.83 -7.37
CA THR A 95 -24.01 -18.32 -6.24
C THR A 95 -23.49 -19.66 -5.74
N GLY A 96 -23.57 -19.89 -4.43
CA GLY A 96 -23.45 -21.24 -3.89
C GLY A 96 -24.63 -22.07 -4.40
N GLY A 97 -24.36 -23.29 -4.85
CA GLY A 97 -25.42 -24.20 -5.25
C GLY A 97 -26.26 -24.59 -4.04
N ASN A 98 -27.57 -24.42 -4.12
CA ASN A 98 -28.50 -25.13 -3.24
C ASN A 98 -28.30 -26.64 -3.37
N THR A 99 -28.87 -27.41 -2.46
CA THR A 99 -28.85 -28.87 -2.50
C THR A 99 -29.26 -29.40 -3.89
N GLY A 100 -28.49 -30.32 -4.45
CA GLY A 100 -28.73 -30.87 -5.79
C GLY A 100 -28.53 -29.90 -6.96
N THR A 101 -27.95 -28.72 -6.74
CA THR A 101 -27.70 -27.74 -7.80
C THR A 101 -26.22 -27.38 -7.91
N ASN A 102 -25.80 -27.06 -9.13
CA ASN A 102 -24.43 -26.62 -9.42
C ASN A 102 -24.15 -25.26 -8.78
N GLY A 103 -22.87 -24.99 -8.52
CA GLY A 103 -22.42 -23.65 -8.18
C GLY A 103 -22.45 -22.73 -9.39
N GLY A 104 -22.68 -21.44 -9.16
CA GLY A 104 -22.60 -20.41 -10.18
C GLY A 104 -21.17 -20.06 -10.56
N ASN A 105 -20.98 -19.57 -11.78
CA ASN A 105 -19.69 -19.03 -12.22
C ASN A 105 -19.49 -17.63 -11.65
N THR A 106 -18.26 -17.33 -11.23
CA THR A 106 -17.83 -15.96 -10.97
C THR A 106 -17.16 -15.43 -12.24
N ILE A 107 -17.60 -14.26 -12.70
CA ILE A 107 -17.22 -13.71 -14.01
C ILE A 107 -16.77 -12.27 -13.81
N PHE A 108 -15.64 -11.91 -14.42
CA PHE A 108 -15.16 -10.54 -14.49
C PHE A 108 -14.91 -10.15 -15.96
N ASN A 109 -15.40 -8.98 -16.34
CA ASN A 109 -15.26 -8.44 -17.71
C ASN A 109 -15.69 -9.43 -18.81
N THR A 110 -16.77 -10.18 -18.57
CA THR A 110 -17.35 -11.23 -19.43
C THR A 110 -16.49 -12.49 -19.64
N ASN A 111 -15.17 -12.36 -19.73
CA ASN A 111 -14.29 -13.40 -20.26
C ASN A 111 -13.37 -14.05 -19.21
N ILE A 112 -13.17 -13.42 -18.05
CA ILE A 112 -12.36 -13.98 -16.97
C ILE A 112 -13.31 -14.72 -16.04
N ILE A 113 -13.22 -16.04 -16.05
CA ILE A 113 -14.22 -16.91 -15.42
C ILE A 113 -13.54 -17.84 -14.43
N ALA A 114 -14.11 -17.94 -13.23
CA ALA A 114 -13.92 -19.05 -12.31
C ALA A 114 -15.21 -19.88 -12.28
N ASN A 115 -15.13 -21.09 -12.85
CA ASN A 115 -16.30 -21.96 -13.00
C ASN A 115 -16.81 -22.46 -11.64
N GLY A 116 -18.12 -22.54 -11.51
CA GLY A 116 -18.75 -23.17 -10.35
C GLY A 116 -18.50 -24.69 -10.31
N GLY A 117 -18.60 -25.27 -9.12
CA GLY A 117 -18.56 -26.72 -8.94
C GLY A 117 -19.82 -27.40 -9.46
N LEU A 118 -19.75 -28.70 -9.72
CA LEU A 118 -20.89 -29.50 -10.14
C LEU A 118 -21.47 -30.31 -8.98
N THR A 119 -22.79 -30.44 -8.96
CA THR A 119 -23.49 -31.37 -8.07
C THR A 119 -23.49 -32.77 -8.66
N THR A 120 -24.15 -33.70 -7.98
CA THR A 120 -24.31 -35.09 -8.42
C THR A 120 -25.70 -35.60 -8.05
N THR A 121 -26.24 -36.49 -8.87
CA THR A 121 -27.45 -37.28 -8.55
C THR A 121 -27.11 -38.73 -8.21
N THR A 122 -25.82 -39.05 -8.14
CA THR A 122 -25.30 -40.40 -7.93
C THR A 122 -24.50 -40.47 -6.63
N ARG A 123 -23.98 -41.66 -6.34
CA ARG A 123 -23.07 -41.88 -5.22
C ARG A 123 -21.69 -41.28 -5.45
N THR A 124 -21.33 -41.00 -6.71
CA THR A 124 -20.05 -40.39 -7.06
C THR A 124 -20.12 -38.90 -6.73
N GLY A 125 -19.10 -38.37 -6.05
CA GLY A 125 -19.02 -36.95 -5.75
C GLY A 125 -19.06 -36.09 -7.02
N GLY A 126 -19.68 -34.92 -6.91
CA GLY A 126 -19.75 -33.95 -7.99
C GLY A 126 -18.37 -33.45 -8.37
N ALA A 127 -18.13 -33.22 -9.66
CA ALA A 127 -16.85 -32.72 -10.13
C ALA A 127 -16.59 -31.29 -9.63
N GLY A 128 -15.33 -30.97 -9.37
CA GLY A 128 -14.93 -29.58 -9.11
C GLY A 128 -15.10 -28.72 -10.35
N GLY A 129 -15.22 -27.40 -10.15
CA GLY A 129 -15.29 -26.44 -11.23
C GLY A 129 -14.04 -26.54 -12.11
N ALA A 130 -14.24 -26.56 -13.41
CA ALA A 130 -13.14 -26.70 -14.37
C ALA A 130 -12.21 -25.47 -14.33
N ALA A 131 -10.91 -25.70 -14.41
CA ALA A 131 -9.94 -24.62 -14.62
C ALA A 131 -10.21 -23.93 -15.97
N SER A 132 -10.06 -22.61 -16.00
CA SER A 132 -10.06 -21.83 -17.24
C SER A 132 -8.73 -21.99 -17.97
N THR A 133 -8.73 -21.74 -19.27
CA THR A 133 -7.51 -21.77 -20.09
C THR A 133 -6.60 -20.58 -19.75
N THR A 134 -5.35 -20.84 -19.39
CA THR A 134 -4.35 -19.80 -19.10
C THR A 134 -3.82 -19.16 -20.39
N GLY A 135 -3.27 -17.94 -20.28
CA GLY A 135 -2.70 -17.19 -21.41
C GLY A 135 -3.73 -16.45 -22.27
N ILE A 136 -5.02 -16.63 -22.01
CA ILE A 136 -6.12 -15.93 -22.70
C ILE A 136 -6.67 -14.85 -21.76
N PHE A 137 -7.02 -13.66 -22.29
CA PHE A 137 -7.63 -12.55 -21.52
C PHE A 137 -6.84 -12.12 -20.26
N GLY A 138 -5.52 -12.28 -20.28
CA GLY A 138 -4.64 -11.94 -19.15
C GLY A 138 -4.68 -12.95 -18.00
N ILE A 139 -5.31 -14.13 -18.18
CA ILE A 139 -5.32 -15.19 -17.16
C ILE A 139 -3.90 -15.72 -16.97
N THR A 140 -3.35 -15.50 -15.77
CA THR A 140 -2.00 -15.90 -15.38
C THR A 140 -1.99 -17.22 -14.62
N GLN A 141 -3.06 -17.54 -13.89
CA GLN A 141 -3.20 -18.82 -13.17
C GLN A 141 -4.66 -19.26 -13.20
N SER A 142 -4.88 -20.57 -13.32
CA SER A 142 -6.21 -21.15 -13.10
C SER A 142 -6.09 -22.56 -12.55
N PHE A 143 -6.92 -22.86 -11.55
CA PHE A 143 -6.92 -24.14 -10.88
C PHE A 143 -8.35 -24.64 -10.70
N ALA A 144 -8.55 -25.93 -10.94
CA ALA A 144 -9.85 -26.56 -10.77
C ALA A 144 -10.23 -26.63 -9.29
N GLY A 145 -11.53 -26.68 -9.03
CA GLY A 145 -12.05 -27.06 -7.71
C GLY A 145 -11.80 -28.54 -7.43
N GLY A 146 -11.90 -28.91 -6.15
CA GLY A 146 -11.88 -30.29 -5.72
C GLY A 146 -13.21 -30.98 -6.01
N ALA A 147 -13.17 -32.25 -6.40
CA ALA A 147 -14.36 -33.07 -6.49
C ALA A 147 -14.96 -33.33 -5.09
N GLY A 148 -16.27 -33.54 -5.01
CA GLY A 148 -16.91 -34.06 -3.81
C GLY A 148 -16.46 -35.49 -3.51
N GLY A 149 -16.65 -35.92 -2.27
CA GLY A 149 -16.46 -37.29 -1.83
C GLY A 149 -17.60 -38.19 -2.31
N ASN A 150 -17.30 -39.47 -2.48
CA ASN A 150 -18.29 -40.49 -2.80
C ASN A 150 -19.08 -40.89 -1.54
N ALA A 151 -20.35 -41.22 -1.75
CA ALA A 151 -21.21 -41.84 -0.75
C ALA A 151 -21.08 -43.38 -0.73
N ARG A 152 -21.40 -43.97 0.42
CA ARG A 152 -21.29 -45.42 0.65
C ARG A 152 -22.67 -46.12 0.67
N PRO A 153 -22.82 -47.31 0.04
CA PRO A 153 -24.02 -48.17 0.12
C PRO A 153 -24.33 -48.72 1.50
N ALA A 154 -25.63 -48.95 1.76
CA ALA A 154 -26.07 -49.78 2.86
C ALA A 154 -25.37 -51.15 2.82
N SER A 155 -24.72 -51.53 3.92
CA SER A 155 -24.11 -52.85 4.11
C SER A 155 -25.10 -53.92 4.59
N GLY A 156 -26.40 -53.61 4.63
CA GLY A 156 -27.46 -54.51 5.06
C GLY A 156 -27.93 -54.31 6.51
N ALA A 157 -27.32 -53.42 7.30
CA ALA A 157 -27.91 -52.93 8.55
C ALA A 157 -28.61 -51.58 8.35
N ALA A 158 -29.62 -51.29 9.16
CA ALA A 158 -30.34 -50.01 9.13
C ALA A 158 -29.43 -48.88 9.67
N ASN A 159 -29.46 -47.70 9.05
CA ASN A 159 -28.63 -46.53 9.42
C ASN A 159 -27.14 -46.60 9.00
N ASP A 160 -26.82 -47.44 8.02
CA ASP A 160 -25.44 -47.67 7.53
C ASP A 160 -25.00 -46.74 6.40
N GLU A 161 -25.92 -46.01 5.76
CA GLU A 161 -25.53 -45.17 4.63
C GLU A 161 -24.92 -43.83 5.08
N ALA A 162 -23.95 -43.37 4.32
CA ALA A 162 -23.18 -42.19 4.64
C ALA A 162 -22.91 -41.37 3.37
N GLY A 163 -23.20 -40.07 3.47
CA GLY A 163 -22.98 -39.09 2.42
C GLY A 163 -21.50 -38.75 2.27
N GLY A 164 -21.10 -38.42 1.04
CA GLY A 164 -19.76 -37.89 0.77
C GLY A 164 -19.62 -36.46 1.26
N SER A 165 -18.40 -36.03 1.60
CA SER A 165 -18.14 -34.61 1.92
C SER A 165 -18.06 -33.75 0.65
N GLY A 166 -18.18 -32.44 0.78
CA GLY A 166 -17.99 -31.51 -0.33
C GLY A 166 -16.51 -31.32 -0.69
N GLY A 167 -16.25 -30.97 -1.94
CA GLY A 167 -14.93 -30.61 -2.43
C GLY A 167 -14.51 -29.19 -2.03
N GLY A 168 -13.21 -28.95 -1.87
CA GLY A 168 -12.66 -27.62 -1.61
C GLY A 168 -12.59 -26.76 -2.87
N SER A 169 -12.63 -25.44 -2.74
CA SER A 169 -12.39 -24.52 -3.86
C SER A 169 -10.94 -24.58 -4.36
N GLY A 170 -10.71 -24.18 -5.60
CA GLY A 170 -9.37 -23.84 -6.09
C GLY A 170 -8.75 -22.70 -5.26
N ARG A 171 -7.42 -22.54 -5.33
CA ARG A 171 -6.69 -21.53 -4.55
C ARG A 171 -5.44 -21.03 -5.25
N THR A 172 -4.90 -19.93 -4.73
CA THR A 172 -3.56 -19.45 -5.01
C THR A 172 -2.56 -20.56 -4.66
N GLY A 173 -1.96 -21.18 -5.69
CA GLY A 173 -1.00 -22.28 -5.53
C GLY A 173 -1.53 -23.71 -5.72
N GLY A 174 -2.78 -23.93 -6.14
CA GLY A 174 -3.19 -25.26 -6.59
C GLY A 174 -4.69 -25.54 -6.67
N THR A 175 -5.00 -26.76 -7.12
CA THR A 175 -6.36 -27.27 -7.21
C THR A 175 -6.99 -27.46 -5.84
N GLY A 176 -8.32 -27.39 -5.79
CA GLY A 176 -9.07 -27.66 -4.58
C GLY A 176 -8.91 -29.11 -4.10
N ASN A 177 -8.94 -29.30 -2.78
CA ASN A 177 -8.83 -30.62 -2.19
C ASN A 177 -10.11 -31.42 -2.47
N ALA A 178 -9.96 -32.68 -2.89
CA ALA A 178 -11.12 -33.56 -3.01
C ALA A 178 -11.75 -33.79 -1.63
N GLY A 179 -13.08 -33.82 -1.58
CA GLY A 179 -13.82 -34.20 -0.39
C GLY A 179 -13.54 -35.67 -0.04
N PRO A 180 -13.23 -36.00 1.23
CA PRO A 180 -13.17 -37.38 1.68
C PRO A 180 -14.47 -38.13 1.41
N SER A 181 -14.33 -39.33 0.85
CA SER A 181 -15.44 -40.26 0.67
C SER A 181 -15.84 -40.88 2.01
N ALA A 182 -17.08 -41.34 2.13
CA ALA A 182 -17.51 -42.08 3.32
C ALA A 182 -16.77 -43.41 3.45
N THR A 183 -16.16 -43.68 4.61
CA THR A 183 -15.25 -44.82 4.83
C THR A 183 -15.88 -45.98 5.62
N GLY A 184 -16.96 -45.74 6.37
CA GLY A 184 -17.53 -46.68 7.34
C GLY A 184 -19.06 -46.61 7.44
N ALA A 185 -19.70 -47.65 7.97
CA ALA A 185 -21.12 -47.61 8.33
C ALA A 185 -21.34 -46.51 9.37
N GLY A 186 -22.23 -45.54 9.08
CA GLY A 186 -22.43 -44.37 9.93
C GLY A 186 -21.21 -43.45 10.09
N GLN A 187 -20.16 -43.62 9.28
CA GLN A 187 -18.97 -42.74 9.26
C GLN A 187 -18.99 -41.90 7.98
N PRO A 188 -19.49 -40.66 8.04
CA PRO A 188 -19.56 -39.77 6.89
C PRO A 188 -18.15 -39.36 6.48
N GLY A 189 -18.01 -38.91 5.23
CA GLY A 189 -16.81 -38.16 4.86
C GLY A 189 -16.65 -36.96 5.79
N THR A 190 -15.61 -36.97 6.62
CA THR A 190 -15.21 -35.80 7.42
C THR A 190 -14.48 -34.82 6.50
N ALA A 191 -14.64 -33.51 6.72
CA ALA A 191 -14.10 -32.48 5.83
C ALA A 191 -12.63 -32.75 5.47
N ALA A 192 -12.29 -32.55 4.19
CA ALA A 192 -10.90 -32.26 3.86
C ALA A 192 -10.53 -31.00 4.65
N GLY A 193 -9.47 -31.10 5.45
CA GLY A 193 -8.94 -29.96 6.18
C GLY A 193 -8.93 -28.73 5.28
N GLY A 194 -9.71 -27.72 5.71
CA GLY A 194 -9.80 -26.46 5.02
C GLY A 194 -8.43 -25.81 4.92
N CYS A 195 -8.29 -24.92 3.94
CA CYS A 195 -7.12 -24.06 3.85
C CYS A 195 -7.02 -23.21 5.13
N PRO A 196 -5.87 -23.16 5.82
CA PRO A 196 -5.69 -22.32 7.01
C PRO A 196 -5.78 -20.81 6.77
N THR A 197 -5.76 -20.32 5.51
CA THR A 197 -5.67 -18.87 5.27
C THR A 197 -6.72 -18.25 4.33
N ASP A 198 -7.23 -18.93 3.29
CA ASP A 198 -8.02 -18.19 2.26
C ASP A 198 -9.35 -18.79 1.78
N ALA A 199 -9.65 -20.05 2.10
CA ALA A 199 -10.80 -20.77 1.50
C ALA A 199 -11.71 -21.52 2.49
N GLY A 200 -11.48 -21.48 3.80
CA GLY A 200 -12.33 -22.19 4.78
C GLY A 200 -12.38 -23.71 4.59
N ILE A 201 -13.32 -24.38 5.26
CA ILE A 201 -13.46 -25.85 5.34
C ILE A 201 -14.64 -26.31 4.47
N SER A 202 -14.48 -27.37 3.67
CA SER A 202 -15.58 -27.94 2.87
C SER A 202 -16.67 -28.60 3.72
N GLY A 203 -17.86 -28.82 3.16
CA GLY A 203 -18.99 -29.37 3.92
C GLY A 203 -18.77 -30.85 4.30
N ASN A 204 -19.05 -31.24 5.53
CA ASN A 204 -19.03 -32.66 5.93
C ASN A 204 -20.24 -33.40 5.35
N GLY A 205 -20.06 -34.66 4.95
CA GLY A 205 -21.18 -35.53 4.59
C GLY A 205 -22.09 -35.84 5.78
N ALA A 206 -23.32 -36.28 5.52
CA ALA A 206 -24.26 -36.73 6.55
C ALA A 206 -24.02 -38.20 6.97
N ALA A 207 -24.14 -38.49 8.27
CA ALA A 207 -24.11 -39.85 8.83
C ALA A 207 -25.52 -40.36 9.12
N GLY A 208 -25.94 -41.50 8.56
CA GLY A 208 -27.26 -42.09 8.84
C GLY A 208 -28.40 -41.09 8.61
N ASN A 209 -29.25 -40.88 9.63
CA ASN A 209 -30.36 -39.91 9.62
C ASN A 209 -29.94 -38.47 10.01
N GLY A 210 -28.64 -38.21 10.20
CA GLY A 210 -28.11 -36.88 10.54
C GLY A 210 -28.02 -35.93 9.35
N ASN A 211 -27.76 -34.64 9.62
CA ASN A 211 -27.61 -33.61 8.60
C ASN A 211 -26.15 -33.45 8.17
N ALA A 212 -25.93 -33.15 6.88
CA ALA A 212 -24.61 -32.76 6.39
C ALA A 212 -24.21 -31.41 7.02
N SER A 213 -22.93 -31.25 7.36
CA SER A 213 -22.45 -29.95 7.85
C SER A 213 -22.34 -28.99 6.68
N ALA A 214 -22.70 -27.73 6.90
CA ALA A 214 -22.50 -26.69 5.92
C ALA A 214 -21.00 -26.52 5.65
N ALA A 215 -20.64 -26.34 4.38
CA ALA A 215 -19.32 -25.83 4.04
C ALA A 215 -19.10 -24.46 4.70
N THR A 216 -17.87 -24.00 4.79
CA THR A 216 -17.48 -22.66 5.27
C THR A 216 -16.44 -22.08 4.32
N GLY A 217 -16.29 -20.76 4.21
CA GLY A 217 -15.37 -20.17 3.24
C GLY A 217 -15.88 -20.23 1.79
N THR A 218 -15.21 -19.51 0.89
CA THR A 218 -15.68 -19.21 -0.46
C THR A 218 -15.55 -20.42 -1.40
N GLY A 219 -16.57 -20.65 -2.22
CA GLY A 219 -16.52 -21.62 -3.31
C GLY A 219 -16.48 -23.10 -2.90
N ASN A 220 -16.62 -23.43 -1.63
CA ASN A 220 -16.60 -24.83 -1.18
C ASN A 220 -17.90 -25.57 -1.47
N GLY A 221 -17.79 -26.84 -1.84
CA GLY A 221 -18.92 -27.72 -2.09
C GLY A 221 -19.62 -28.17 -0.81
N GLY A 222 -20.92 -28.44 -0.90
CA GLY A 222 -21.73 -28.97 0.18
C GLY A 222 -21.60 -30.49 0.35
N GLY A 223 -21.85 -30.98 1.56
CA GLY A 223 -21.86 -32.40 1.90
C GLY A 223 -23.11 -33.10 1.36
N GLY A 224 -22.95 -34.34 0.93
CA GLY A 224 -24.00 -35.19 0.40
C GLY A 224 -24.90 -35.80 1.48
N ARG A 225 -26.07 -36.27 1.04
CA ARG A 225 -27.09 -36.91 1.88
C ARG A 225 -26.66 -38.31 2.34
N GLY A 226 -27.02 -38.66 3.58
CA GLY A 226 -26.91 -40.00 4.17
C GLY A 226 -28.10 -40.87 3.79
N GLU A 227 -29.18 -40.89 4.56
CA GLU A 227 -30.30 -41.84 4.33
C GLU A 227 -31.63 -41.22 3.83
N GLN A 228 -32.58 -42.09 3.46
CA GLN A 228 -33.90 -41.77 2.90
C GLN A 228 -34.77 -40.86 3.78
N ASN A 229 -34.55 -40.86 5.09
CA ASN A 229 -35.23 -39.98 6.07
C ASN A 229 -34.35 -38.82 6.57
N ALA A 230 -33.11 -38.68 6.10
CA ALA A 230 -32.23 -37.59 6.48
C ALA A 230 -32.62 -36.29 5.76
N THR A 231 -32.80 -35.20 6.51
CA THR A 231 -33.02 -33.84 6.01
C THR A 231 -31.71 -33.15 5.67
N GLY A 232 -31.23 -33.38 4.46
CA GLY A 232 -30.42 -32.39 3.77
C GLY A 232 -28.94 -32.73 3.62
N ALA A 233 -28.57 -32.98 2.37
CA ALA A 233 -27.31 -32.47 1.86
C ALA A 233 -27.16 -30.98 2.23
N SER A 234 -25.94 -30.46 2.27
CA SER A 234 -25.71 -29.03 2.50
C SER A 234 -25.52 -28.27 1.19
N ALA A 235 -25.85 -26.99 1.19
CA ALA A 235 -25.56 -26.09 0.09
C ALA A 235 -24.04 -25.83 -0.02
N GLY A 236 -23.59 -25.55 -1.23
CA GLY A 236 -22.27 -25.01 -1.48
C GLY A 236 -22.19 -23.53 -1.08
N ARG A 237 -20.97 -23.01 -1.06
CA ARG A 237 -20.70 -21.61 -0.71
C ARG A 237 -20.55 -20.73 -1.94
N PRO A 238 -20.94 -19.45 -1.86
CA PRO A 238 -20.77 -18.52 -2.97
C PRO A 238 -19.30 -18.31 -3.29
N GLY A 239 -19.07 -17.86 -4.52
CA GLY A 239 -17.78 -17.42 -5.01
C GLY A 239 -17.32 -16.12 -4.35
N ARG A 240 -16.22 -15.58 -4.88
CA ARG A 240 -15.60 -14.33 -4.46
C ARG A 240 -14.86 -13.68 -5.62
N ILE A 241 -14.78 -12.36 -5.60
CA ILE A 241 -13.79 -11.59 -6.35
C ILE A 241 -12.87 -10.83 -5.39
N ILE A 242 -11.59 -10.78 -5.74
CA ILE A 242 -10.62 -9.84 -5.18
C ILE A 242 -10.00 -9.08 -6.36
N ILE A 243 -9.99 -7.76 -6.29
CA ILE A 243 -9.29 -6.89 -7.26
C ILE A 243 -8.23 -6.13 -6.50
N THR A 244 -6.96 -6.32 -6.88
CA THR A 244 -5.82 -5.63 -6.32
C THR A 244 -5.19 -4.73 -7.38
N PHE A 245 -4.92 -3.48 -7.03
CA PHE A 245 -4.35 -2.51 -7.94
C PHE A 245 -3.31 -1.65 -7.23
N GLY A 246 -2.34 -1.20 -8.00
CA GLY A 246 -1.33 -0.25 -7.53
C GLY A 246 -1.92 1.14 -7.37
N THR A 247 -1.54 1.83 -6.32
CA THR A 247 -1.83 3.26 -6.11
C THR A 247 -0.58 4.09 -6.41
N SER A 248 -0.78 5.40 -6.55
CA SER A 248 0.31 6.38 -6.52
C SER A 248 0.75 6.57 -5.07
N GLU A 249 2.05 6.76 -4.84
CA GLU A 249 2.62 7.02 -3.51
C GLU A 249 3.72 8.07 -3.67
N ILE A 250 3.55 9.25 -3.09
CA ILE A 250 4.49 10.36 -3.17
C ILE A 250 5.40 10.39 -1.94
N ALA A 251 6.71 10.53 -2.17
CA ALA A 251 7.64 10.83 -1.11
C ALA A 251 8.63 11.88 -1.56
N MET A 252 9.26 12.56 -0.60
CA MET A 252 10.10 13.71 -0.87
C MET A 252 11.43 13.69 -0.12
N SER A 253 12.46 14.23 -0.75
CA SER A 253 13.73 14.58 -0.11
C SER A 253 14.35 15.79 -0.79
N ASP A 254 15.44 16.31 -0.25
CA ASP A 254 16.26 17.38 -0.87
C ASP A 254 17.32 16.85 -1.87
N GLY A 255 17.25 15.55 -2.23
CA GLY A 255 18.20 14.92 -3.14
C GLY A 255 19.58 14.62 -2.56
N THR A 256 19.87 14.94 -1.29
CA THR A 256 21.15 14.61 -0.63
C THR A 256 21.19 13.19 -0.05
N GLY A 257 20.05 12.50 -0.05
CA GLY A 257 19.93 11.07 0.30
C GLY A 257 20.12 10.75 1.79
N GLN A 258 20.13 11.75 2.68
CA GLN A 258 20.34 11.54 4.11
C GLN A 258 19.05 11.57 4.93
N ASP A 259 18.09 12.47 4.65
CA ASP A 259 16.84 12.59 5.42
C ASP A 259 15.62 12.82 4.50
N GLY A 260 14.56 12.03 4.68
CA GLY A 260 13.28 12.24 4.00
C GLY A 260 12.52 13.42 4.58
N ILE A 261 11.73 14.08 3.75
CA ILE A 261 10.71 15.04 4.19
C ILE A 261 9.42 14.25 4.30
N GLY A 262 8.76 14.29 5.46
CA GLY A 262 7.45 13.66 5.66
C GLY A 262 6.31 14.62 5.34
N ASP A 263 5.15 14.08 4.95
CA ASP A 263 3.93 14.88 4.79
C ASP A 263 3.52 15.51 6.13
N GLY A 264 3.08 16.76 6.09
CA GLY A 264 2.77 17.57 7.28
C GLY A 264 3.98 17.99 8.11
N SER A 265 5.21 17.84 7.62
CA SER A 265 6.41 18.16 8.40
C SER A 265 6.52 19.66 8.71
N THR A 266 6.61 20.00 10.00
CA THR A 266 6.83 21.38 10.48
C THR A 266 8.27 21.61 10.98
N GLY A 267 9.16 20.63 10.80
CA GLY A 267 10.55 20.66 11.29
C GLY A 267 11.50 21.33 10.31
N PHE A 268 12.43 22.14 10.82
CA PHE A 268 13.44 22.85 10.03
C PHE A 268 14.82 22.24 10.22
N ALA A 269 15.44 21.77 9.14
CA ALA A 269 16.82 21.33 9.14
C ALA A 269 17.51 21.68 7.82
N VAL A 270 18.81 22.00 7.91
CA VAL A 270 19.64 22.18 6.71
C VAL A 270 19.89 20.83 6.03
N SER A 271 19.83 19.71 6.78
CA SER A 271 20.12 18.36 6.28
C SER A 271 19.04 17.76 5.37
N ASN A 272 17.82 18.32 5.37
CA ASN A 272 16.72 17.90 4.49
C ASN A 272 16.17 19.09 3.67
N GLY A 273 16.95 20.17 3.57
CA GLY A 273 16.59 21.35 2.78
C GLY A 273 15.33 22.10 3.23
N THR A 274 14.80 21.86 4.43
CA THR A 274 13.69 22.68 4.98
C THR A 274 14.19 23.96 5.65
N ASP A 275 15.49 24.09 5.91
CA ASP A 275 16.15 25.35 6.29
C ASP A 275 17.14 25.82 5.22
N PHE A 276 16.81 26.94 4.57
CA PHE A 276 17.65 27.61 3.56
C PHE A 276 18.83 28.37 4.17
N GLY A 277 18.91 28.46 5.50
CA GLY A 277 19.99 29.15 6.20
C GLY A 277 19.91 30.67 6.09
N ASN A 278 21.06 31.33 6.23
CA ASN A 278 21.16 32.79 6.20
C ASN A 278 21.41 33.28 4.77
N VAL A 279 20.63 34.25 4.33
CA VAL A 279 20.79 34.92 3.03
C VAL A 279 20.84 36.42 3.26
N ASN A 280 21.84 37.07 2.66
CA ASN A 280 21.98 38.52 2.75
C ASN A 280 20.96 39.20 1.82
N GLU A 281 20.07 40.01 2.38
CA GLU A 281 19.05 40.70 1.59
C GLU A 281 19.59 41.91 0.82
N ALA A 282 20.68 42.52 1.28
CA ALA A 282 21.16 43.79 0.75
C ALA A 282 22.08 43.64 -0.47
N ASP A 283 22.65 42.45 -0.71
CA ASP A 283 23.54 42.18 -1.85
C ASP A 283 22.86 41.41 -2.99
N GLY A 284 21.56 41.11 -2.85
CA GLY A 284 20.77 40.36 -3.84
C GLY A 284 21.07 38.86 -3.87
N SER A 285 21.76 38.32 -2.87
CA SER A 285 21.98 36.88 -2.74
C SER A 285 20.68 36.11 -2.60
N THR A 286 20.68 34.86 -3.07
CA THR A 286 19.55 33.94 -2.92
C THR A 286 20.05 32.54 -2.59
N ALA A 287 19.27 31.76 -1.85
CA ALA A 287 19.53 30.33 -1.62
C ALA A 287 18.56 29.49 -2.43
N THR A 288 19.00 28.32 -2.91
CA THR A 288 18.16 27.39 -3.68
C THR A 288 18.25 25.99 -3.11
N VAL A 289 17.12 25.31 -3.04
CA VAL A 289 17.01 23.89 -2.70
C VAL A 289 16.27 23.18 -3.82
N THR A 290 16.79 22.03 -4.25
CA THR A 290 16.13 21.15 -5.21
C THR A 290 15.51 20.01 -4.44
N TYR A 291 14.20 19.86 -4.54
CA TYR A 291 13.47 18.74 -3.96
C TYR A 291 13.28 17.65 -5.00
N VAL A 292 13.50 16.41 -4.60
CA VAL A 292 13.26 15.20 -5.38
C VAL A 292 11.93 14.61 -4.95
N ILE A 293 11.02 14.48 -5.90
CA ILE A 293 9.76 13.76 -5.76
C ILE A 293 10.00 12.31 -6.17
N PHE A 294 9.72 11.37 -5.27
CA PHE A 294 9.73 9.95 -5.54
C PHE A 294 8.29 9.50 -5.73
N ASN A 295 8.01 8.82 -6.84
CA ASN A 295 6.81 8.01 -6.95
C ASN A 295 7.16 6.59 -6.52
N GLN A 296 6.88 6.26 -5.27
CA GLN A 296 7.11 4.93 -4.68
C GLN A 296 5.98 3.95 -5.03
N GLY A 297 4.92 4.46 -5.66
CA GLY A 297 3.73 3.71 -6.02
C GLY A 297 3.90 2.85 -7.27
N GLN A 298 2.84 2.07 -7.54
CA GLN A 298 2.72 1.22 -8.72
C GLN A 298 1.89 1.86 -9.84
N ALA A 299 1.20 2.97 -9.55
CA ALA A 299 0.56 3.83 -10.56
C ALA A 299 1.41 5.08 -10.82
N ALA A 300 1.20 5.74 -11.97
CA ALA A 300 1.87 6.99 -12.27
C ALA A 300 1.36 8.11 -11.34
N LEU A 301 2.28 8.89 -10.76
CA LEU A 301 1.96 10.13 -10.08
C LEU A 301 1.65 11.19 -11.14
N THR A 302 0.51 11.87 -11.02
CA THR A 302 -0.01 12.85 -11.99
C THR A 302 -0.65 14.03 -11.26
N GLY A 303 -1.00 15.10 -11.97
CA GLY A 303 -1.58 16.29 -11.34
C GLY A 303 -0.58 17.05 -10.47
N ILE A 304 0.72 16.83 -10.71
CA ILE A 304 1.80 17.34 -9.88
C ILE A 304 1.90 18.86 -10.05
N ALA A 305 1.61 19.60 -8.98
CA ALA A 305 1.67 21.06 -8.97
C ALA A 305 2.16 21.57 -7.62
N VAL A 306 3.12 22.50 -7.64
CA VAL A 306 3.67 23.10 -6.42
C VAL A 306 3.05 24.48 -6.21
N THR A 307 2.52 24.71 -5.00
CA THR A 307 2.10 26.03 -4.53
C THR A 307 2.77 26.35 -3.21
N ILE A 308 3.01 27.64 -2.96
CA ILE A 308 3.67 28.12 -1.74
C ILE A 308 2.67 28.99 -0.99
N GLY A 309 2.40 28.63 0.26
CA GLY A 309 1.55 29.36 1.19
C GLY A 309 2.30 29.80 2.43
N GLY A 310 1.56 30.34 3.40
CA GLY A 310 2.11 30.79 4.68
C GLY A 310 2.51 32.27 4.70
N THR A 311 3.03 32.71 5.84
CA THR A 311 3.24 34.12 6.18
C THR A 311 4.21 34.84 5.25
N ASN A 312 5.32 34.19 4.87
CA ASN A 312 6.36 34.79 4.04
C ASN A 312 6.46 34.11 2.67
N ALA A 313 5.36 33.57 2.14
CA ALA A 313 5.33 32.85 0.87
C ALA A 313 5.99 33.61 -0.29
N ALA A 314 5.87 34.94 -0.33
CA ALA A 314 6.45 35.78 -1.38
C ALA A 314 7.99 35.78 -1.40
N ASP A 315 8.65 35.41 -0.30
CA ASP A 315 10.11 35.27 -0.21
C ASP A 315 10.61 33.94 -0.81
N PHE A 316 9.69 33.02 -1.16
CA PHE A 316 10.00 31.72 -1.75
C PHE A 316 9.38 31.59 -3.14
N THR A 317 10.16 31.12 -4.10
CA THR A 317 9.72 31.00 -5.50
C THR A 317 10.10 29.66 -6.10
N VAL A 318 9.14 28.99 -6.76
CA VAL A 318 9.44 27.81 -7.58
C VAL A 318 10.11 28.30 -8.87
N ILE A 319 11.40 27.99 -9.04
CA ILE A 319 12.19 28.41 -10.20
C ILE A 319 12.34 27.30 -11.25
N THR A 320 12.14 26.04 -10.84
CA THR A 320 12.01 24.89 -11.73
C THR A 320 10.75 24.14 -11.31
N ALA A 321 9.74 24.09 -12.18
CA ALA A 321 8.50 23.36 -11.92
C ALA A 321 8.73 21.84 -11.99
N PRO A 322 7.94 21.03 -11.25
CA PRO A 322 7.99 19.58 -11.37
C PRO A 322 7.48 19.12 -12.74
N PRO A 323 7.81 17.89 -13.17
CA PRO A 323 7.12 17.26 -14.30
C PRO A 323 5.64 17.07 -13.97
N THR A 324 4.76 17.13 -14.97
CA THR A 324 3.31 16.94 -14.78
C THR A 324 2.91 15.49 -14.47
N SER A 325 3.82 14.54 -14.71
CA SER A 325 3.67 13.14 -14.32
C SER A 325 5.03 12.49 -14.05
N ILE A 326 5.07 11.59 -13.07
CA ILE A 326 6.22 10.74 -12.75
C ILE A 326 5.74 9.28 -12.84
N PRO A 327 6.33 8.44 -13.70
CA PRO A 327 5.98 7.02 -13.79
C PRO A 327 6.16 6.28 -12.45
N ALA A 328 5.53 5.12 -12.32
CA ALA A 328 5.72 4.25 -11.16
C ALA A 328 7.22 3.99 -10.89
N SER A 329 7.59 3.94 -9.61
CA SER A 329 8.97 3.69 -9.15
C SER A 329 10.04 4.62 -9.77
N SER A 330 9.65 5.83 -10.16
CA SER A 330 10.54 6.83 -10.79
C SER A 330 10.59 8.12 -9.97
N THR A 331 11.48 9.04 -10.35
CA THR A 331 11.63 10.33 -9.67
C THR A 331 11.42 11.51 -10.61
N GLY A 332 11.04 12.64 -10.02
CA GLY A 332 11.04 13.96 -10.62
C GLY A 332 11.67 14.95 -9.63
N PHE A 333 11.81 16.21 -10.04
CA PHE A 333 12.35 17.24 -9.15
C PHE A 333 11.74 18.59 -9.45
N PHE A 334 11.79 19.47 -8.46
CA PHE A 334 11.50 20.89 -8.59
C PHE A 334 12.49 21.68 -7.74
N THR A 335 12.70 22.96 -8.06
CA THR A 335 13.65 23.81 -7.34
C THR A 335 12.95 25.02 -6.79
N VAL A 336 13.17 25.28 -5.50
CA VAL A 336 12.68 26.46 -4.79
C VAL A 336 13.85 27.38 -4.48
N ARG A 337 13.62 28.68 -4.65
CA ARG A 337 14.55 29.75 -4.32
C ARG A 337 14.00 30.58 -3.18
N PHE A 338 14.82 30.81 -2.16
CA PHE A 338 14.60 31.77 -1.09
C PHE A 338 15.31 33.09 -1.40
N ASN A 339 14.56 34.18 -1.40
CA ASN A 339 15.01 35.55 -1.59
C ASN A 339 14.33 36.44 -0.52
N PRO A 340 14.96 36.67 0.63
CA PRO A 340 14.34 37.41 1.74
C PRO A 340 14.05 38.86 1.37
N SER A 341 12.82 39.32 1.60
CA SER A 341 12.44 40.73 1.44
C SER A 341 12.80 41.63 2.62
N ALA A 342 13.20 41.06 3.76
CA ALA A 342 13.68 41.80 4.93
C ALA A 342 14.35 40.87 5.96
N THR A 343 15.06 41.47 6.92
CA THR A 343 15.79 40.72 7.95
C THR A 343 14.87 39.86 8.83
N GLY A 344 15.46 38.83 9.43
CA GLY A 344 14.79 37.91 10.35
C GLY A 344 14.32 36.61 9.68
N THR A 345 13.76 35.72 10.49
CA THR A 345 13.26 34.42 10.03
C THR A 345 12.02 34.59 9.16
N ARG A 346 12.05 33.94 8.00
CA ARG A 346 10.97 33.87 7.01
C ARG A 346 10.51 32.43 6.89
N THR A 347 9.20 32.19 7.00
CA THR A 347 8.62 30.85 6.89
C THR A 347 7.54 30.78 5.81
N ALA A 348 7.45 29.63 5.16
CA ALA A 348 6.43 29.31 4.18
C ALA A 348 6.09 27.81 4.25
N THR A 349 4.96 27.44 3.67
CA THR A 349 4.55 26.04 3.51
C THR A 349 4.54 25.70 2.03
N ILE A 350 5.26 24.66 1.64
CA ILE A 350 5.24 24.10 0.29
C ILE A 350 4.13 23.06 0.24
N ASN A 351 3.26 23.15 -0.77
CA ASN A 351 2.19 22.20 -1.02
C ASN A 351 2.41 21.60 -2.42
N VAL A 352 2.49 20.28 -2.51
CA VAL A 352 2.63 19.51 -3.74
C VAL A 352 1.34 18.75 -3.97
N ALA A 353 0.47 19.29 -4.82
CA ALA A 353 -0.73 18.58 -5.25
C ALA A 353 -0.33 17.39 -6.12
N SER A 354 -1.06 16.27 -6.01
CA SER A 354 -0.87 15.09 -6.84
C SER A 354 -2.16 14.26 -6.93
N ASN A 355 -2.08 13.07 -7.51
CA ASN A 355 -3.15 12.07 -7.52
C ASN A 355 -2.95 10.97 -6.48
N ASP A 356 -1.99 11.14 -5.59
CA ASP A 356 -1.90 10.38 -4.35
C ASP A 356 -3.14 10.70 -3.49
N ALA A 357 -3.88 9.69 -3.02
CA ALA A 357 -5.19 9.94 -2.42
C ALA A 357 -5.09 10.36 -0.95
N ASP A 358 -4.11 9.83 -0.24
CA ASP A 358 -3.87 10.09 1.18
C ASP A 358 -2.86 11.23 1.42
N GLU A 359 -2.08 11.61 0.40
CA GLU A 359 -1.03 12.64 0.50
C GLU A 359 -1.22 13.76 -0.55
N ASN A 360 -2.46 14.23 -0.74
CA ASN A 360 -2.77 15.33 -1.65
C ASN A 360 -3.52 16.49 -0.96
N PRO A 361 -2.85 17.64 -0.74
CA PRO A 361 -1.45 17.92 -1.09
C PRO A 361 -0.45 17.32 -0.08
N PHE A 362 0.67 16.81 -0.59
CA PHE A 362 1.87 16.54 0.21
C PHE A 362 2.46 17.89 0.62
N ASN A 363 2.59 18.16 1.90
CA ASN A 363 2.96 19.48 2.39
C ASN A 363 4.04 19.43 3.47
N PHE A 364 4.85 20.49 3.53
CA PHE A 364 5.90 20.66 4.53
C PHE A 364 6.29 22.14 4.66
N ASP A 365 6.71 22.53 5.86
CA ASP A 365 7.18 23.88 6.14
C ASP A 365 8.65 24.05 5.77
N VAL A 366 8.98 25.25 5.30
CA VAL A 366 10.34 25.70 5.03
C VAL A 366 10.63 27.02 5.73
N ARG A 367 11.90 27.26 6.03
CA ARG A 367 12.38 28.54 6.56
C ARG A 367 13.65 29.02 5.88
N GLY A 368 13.92 30.31 6.03
CA GLY A 368 15.22 30.93 5.79
C GLY A 368 15.36 32.17 6.67
N THR A 369 16.56 32.72 6.80
CA THR A 369 16.80 33.94 7.59
C THR A 369 17.41 35.02 6.72
N GLY A 370 16.70 36.14 6.56
CA GLY A 370 17.25 37.35 5.99
C GLY A 370 18.23 37.99 6.97
N VAL A 371 19.44 38.31 6.50
CA VAL A 371 20.44 39.03 7.28
C VAL A 371 20.91 40.24 6.51
N ASN A 372 21.39 41.25 7.24
CA ASN A 372 22.15 42.34 6.63
C ASN A 372 23.62 41.94 6.48
N PRO A 373 24.36 42.56 5.54
CA PRO A 373 25.80 42.43 5.53
C PRO A 373 26.33 43.02 6.84
N ASN A 374 27.18 42.25 7.52
CA ASN A 374 27.92 42.76 8.66
C ASN A 374 29.36 43.04 8.23
N ILE A 375 29.85 44.25 8.51
CA ILE A 375 31.27 44.58 8.39
C ILE A 375 31.90 44.53 9.77
N SER A 376 32.97 43.76 9.91
CA SER A 376 33.83 43.79 11.09
C SER A 376 35.16 44.37 10.65
N VAL A 377 35.48 45.56 11.14
CA VAL A 377 36.80 46.17 10.94
C VAL A 377 37.66 45.83 12.15
N VAL A 378 38.89 45.37 11.92
CA VAL A 378 39.86 45.17 12.99
C VAL A 378 41.12 45.99 12.75
N GLY A 379 41.76 46.45 13.81
CA GLY A 379 42.92 47.35 13.73
C GLY A 379 43.93 47.14 14.84
N GLY A 380 45.03 47.88 14.77
CA GLY A 380 46.11 47.84 15.75
C GLY A 380 47.19 46.77 15.46
N PRO A 381 48.14 46.57 16.39
CA PRO A 381 49.16 45.53 16.25
C PRO A 381 48.53 44.14 16.40
N SER A 382 49.08 43.13 15.70
CA SER A 382 48.61 41.75 15.83
C SER A 382 48.79 41.21 17.27
N PRO A 383 47.77 40.55 17.86
CA PRO A 383 46.46 40.25 17.27
C PRO A 383 45.55 41.48 17.19
N TYR A 384 44.87 41.65 16.05
CA TYR A 384 44.00 42.80 15.82
C TYR A 384 42.85 42.89 16.82
N THR A 385 42.44 44.12 17.14
CA THR A 385 41.28 44.42 17.99
C THR A 385 40.08 44.79 17.11
N THR A 386 38.88 44.30 17.45
CA THR A 386 37.64 44.67 16.75
C THR A 386 37.26 46.12 17.04
N LEU A 387 37.08 46.91 15.99
CA LEU A 387 36.48 48.24 16.07
C LEU A 387 34.96 48.09 15.97
N ASN A 388 34.25 48.55 17.00
CA ASN A 388 32.79 48.54 16.99
C ASN A 388 32.26 49.75 16.21
N ASP A 389 31.10 49.61 15.58
CA ASP A 389 30.44 50.74 14.93
C ASP A 389 30.10 51.82 15.97
N GLY A 390 30.38 53.08 15.63
CA GLY A 390 30.22 54.23 16.52
C GLY A 390 31.29 54.39 17.61
N ASP A 391 32.39 53.63 17.58
CA ASP A 391 33.50 53.84 18.51
C ASP A 391 34.10 55.26 18.35
N ASN A 392 34.12 55.99 19.46
CA ASN A 392 34.59 57.37 19.55
C ASN A 392 35.74 57.53 20.56
N SER A 393 36.39 56.44 20.96
CA SER A 393 37.45 56.41 21.97
C SER A 393 38.78 55.97 21.37
N PRO A 394 39.50 56.85 20.64
CA PRO A 394 40.76 56.47 20.00
C PRO A 394 41.75 55.83 20.98
N SER A 395 42.34 54.70 20.57
CA SER A 395 43.33 54.00 21.36
C SER A 395 44.44 53.41 20.49
N THR A 396 45.63 53.28 21.08
CA THR A 396 46.78 52.68 20.39
C THR A 396 46.63 51.16 20.25
N ALA A 397 45.73 50.55 21.04
CA ALA A 397 45.45 49.12 21.03
C ALA A 397 44.66 48.67 19.79
N GLU A 398 43.76 49.51 19.30
CA GLU A 398 42.98 49.25 18.09
C GLU A 398 43.50 50.05 16.87
N GLY A 399 44.60 50.77 17.04
CA GLY A 399 45.25 51.53 15.96
C GLY A 399 44.52 52.80 15.54
N THR A 400 43.49 53.24 16.27
CA THR A 400 42.78 54.51 16.01
C THR A 400 43.51 55.72 16.60
N ASP A 401 44.31 55.53 17.65
CA ASP A 401 45.28 56.52 18.13
C ASP A 401 46.66 56.27 17.51
N PHE A 402 47.19 57.28 16.83
CA PHE A 402 48.51 57.25 16.19
C PHE A 402 49.64 57.64 17.15
N GLY A 403 49.32 58.01 18.40
CA GLY A 403 50.28 58.42 19.41
C GLY A 403 50.95 59.75 19.08
N THR A 404 52.15 59.97 19.62
CA THR A 404 52.92 61.20 19.40
C THR A 404 54.02 60.96 18.37
N GLN A 405 54.18 61.91 17.43
CA GLN A 405 55.24 61.87 16.44
C GLN A 405 56.03 63.18 16.44
N ARG A 406 57.36 63.09 16.30
CA ARG A 406 58.21 64.28 16.10
C ARG A 406 57.92 64.90 14.74
N GLN A 407 57.91 66.24 14.69
CA GLN A 407 57.81 66.96 13.42
C GLN A 407 58.93 66.51 12.48
N ASN A 408 58.59 66.25 11.21
CA ASN A 408 59.48 65.78 10.14
C ASN A 408 60.09 64.36 10.31
N ALA A 409 59.55 63.51 11.18
CA ALA A 409 60.07 62.15 11.42
C ALA A 409 59.50 61.04 10.51
N GLY A 410 58.84 61.39 9.40
CA GLY A 410 58.17 60.44 8.50
C GLY A 410 56.67 60.31 8.80
N SER A 411 56.03 59.20 8.38
CA SER A 411 54.61 58.90 8.62
C SER A 411 54.43 57.71 9.56
N ILE A 412 53.38 57.73 10.38
CA ILE A 412 52.88 56.55 11.12
C ILE A 412 51.75 55.94 10.29
N THR A 413 51.81 54.64 10.07
CA THR A 413 50.82 53.89 9.30
C THR A 413 50.24 52.79 10.18
N ASN A 414 48.91 52.79 10.31
CA ASN A 414 48.15 51.70 10.91
C ASN A 414 47.37 50.98 9.81
N THR A 415 47.26 49.66 9.92
CA THR A 415 46.51 48.83 8.99
C THR A 415 45.19 48.42 9.64
N PHE A 416 44.11 48.55 8.89
CA PHE A 416 42.79 48.04 9.23
C PHE A 416 42.38 47.01 8.18
N VAL A 417 41.84 45.88 8.62
CA VAL A 417 41.42 44.78 7.73
C VAL A 417 39.99 44.35 7.99
#